data_AF-A0A2A9NKW4-F1
#
_entry.id   AF-A0A2A9NKW4-F1
#
_cell.length_a   1.000
_cell.length_b   1.000
_cell.length_c   1.000
_cell.angle_alpha   90.00
_cell.angle_beta   90.00
_cell.angle_gamma   90.00
#
_symmetry.space_group_name_H-M   'P 1'
#
loop_
_entity.id
_entity.type
_entity.pdbx_description
1 polymer ?
#
loop_
_entity_poly.entity_id
_entity_poly.type
_entity_poly.pdbx_seq_one_letter_code
_entity_poly.pdbx_strand_id
1 'polypeptide(L)'
;MTTTISLFCLVYGDSFSRGFEVEIGREKSISVLREIVVQSGPSSINGARPADFDLWSVNIPISNEEGPQFPDLGQFSKLGIAEIVGEAFPNSVNLQKCHIRVIITNAFAFGGHWNCDGIYNSPPVSSQHFQTSQHDDSLDIIFSKRLAMFQDWMDTPPVCLLHSPPGSGKTTLATLLRRSLSNQGYRTAYVSMLGIGASHKNRGAFDHYWEERAGISWSECLKYGDIMYVFVDDAHHPYGFAPFFWSEIEHLTKHRFDGQLHVLLLAVHGDYDHMSCGPKYMSIRLRGLEHLRMRRREYDMLVDNFISLSAKNENIDMDIPSTVRNAIFGTTLGHPGIIRQILTLLRHQCQQGLHGTPAMLQYLVSPGFQNAMQGSSSLSWIATRRFSKDEAKSLHDALN
;
A
#
# COMPACT_ATOMS: atom_id res chain seq x y z
N MET A 1 4.08 -41.87 -23.45
CA MET A 1 3.54 -41.77 -22.08
C MET A 1 3.72 -40.34 -21.62
N THR A 2 2.64 -39.58 -21.42
CA THR A 2 2.72 -38.21 -20.88
C THR A 2 3.10 -38.30 -19.40
N THR A 3 4.28 -37.81 -19.05
CA THR A 3 4.70 -37.73 -17.65
C THR A 3 4.06 -36.50 -17.04
N THR A 4 3.16 -36.68 -16.08
CA THR A 4 2.55 -35.59 -15.33
C THR A 4 3.41 -35.23 -14.12
N ILE A 5 3.30 -33.98 -13.68
CA ILE A 5 3.84 -33.51 -12.40
C ILE A 5 2.72 -32.87 -11.60
N SER A 6 2.85 -32.98 -10.28
CA SER A 6 2.03 -32.24 -9.32
C SER A 6 2.81 -31.05 -8.78
N LEU A 7 2.22 -29.86 -8.87
CA LEU A 7 2.77 -28.60 -8.39
C LEU A 7 1.89 -28.07 -7.27
N PHE A 8 2.50 -27.78 -6.12
CA PHE A 8 1.82 -27.10 -5.03
C PHE A 8 1.94 -25.58 -5.21
N CYS A 9 0.80 -24.94 -5.41
CA CYS A 9 0.65 -23.54 -5.76
C CYS A 9 0.18 -22.74 -4.55
N LEU A 10 0.60 -21.47 -4.47
CA LEU A 10 0.15 -20.54 -3.44
C LEU A 10 -0.10 -19.16 -4.06
N VAL A 11 -1.19 -18.51 -3.69
CA VAL A 11 -1.42 -17.10 -4.05
C VAL A 11 -0.54 -16.22 -3.16
N TYR A 12 0.18 -15.27 -3.74
CA TYR A 12 1.06 -14.39 -2.99
C TYR A 12 0.31 -13.63 -1.88
N GLY A 13 0.82 -13.69 -0.65
CA GLY A 13 0.16 -13.11 0.52
C GLY A 13 -0.83 -14.05 1.24
N ASP A 14 -1.15 -15.23 0.68
CA ASP A 14 -1.94 -16.24 1.38
C ASP A 14 -1.09 -17.10 2.33
N SER A 15 -1.75 -17.70 3.33
CA SER A 15 -1.16 -18.70 4.22
C SER A 15 -0.96 -20.06 3.52
N PHE A 16 0.04 -20.85 3.94
CA PHE A 16 0.30 -22.19 3.37
C PHE A 16 -0.90 -23.14 3.42
N SER A 17 -1.80 -22.96 4.39
CA SER A 17 -3.06 -23.70 4.50
C SER A 17 -4.04 -23.47 3.34
N ARG A 18 -3.84 -22.42 2.54
CA ARG A 18 -4.59 -22.11 1.33
C ARG A 18 -3.85 -22.52 0.05
N GLY A 19 -2.67 -23.13 0.18
CA GLY A 19 -1.99 -23.72 -0.96
C GLY A 19 -2.82 -24.86 -1.55
N PHE A 20 -2.72 -25.04 -2.85
CA PHE A 20 -3.52 -26.00 -3.59
C PHE A 20 -2.68 -26.73 -4.62
N GLU A 21 -3.08 -27.95 -4.92
CA GLU A 21 -2.36 -28.86 -5.81
C GLU A 21 -2.89 -28.73 -7.24
N VAL A 22 -1.97 -28.62 -8.20
CA VAL A 22 -2.26 -28.58 -9.63
C VAL A 22 -1.49 -29.70 -10.34
N GLU A 23 -2.19 -30.53 -11.10
CA GLU A 23 -1.58 -31.55 -11.95
C GLU A 23 -1.48 -31.08 -13.39
N ILE A 24 -0.30 -31.26 -14.01
CA ILE A 24 -0.04 -30.84 -15.38
C ILE A 24 0.99 -31.75 -16.06
N GLY A 25 0.87 -31.97 -17.38
CA GLY A 25 1.86 -32.67 -18.18
C GLY A 25 3.19 -31.91 -18.28
N ARG A 26 4.33 -32.60 -18.17
CA ARG A 26 5.66 -31.99 -18.28
C ARG A 26 5.92 -31.35 -19.63
N GLU A 27 5.29 -31.86 -20.68
CA GLU A 27 5.38 -31.36 -22.05
C GLU A 27 4.52 -30.11 -22.31
N LYS A 28 3.68 -29.71 -21.35
CA LYS A 28 2.81 -28.55 -21.49
C LYS A 28 3.57 -27.26 -21.22
N SER A 29 3.09 -26.17 -21.80
CA SER A 29 3.63 -24.83 -21.56
C SER A 29 3.12 -24.24 -20.25
N ILE A 30 3.83 -23.24 -19.74
CA ILE A 30 3.38 -22.42 -18.61
C ILE A 30 2.06 -21.68 -18.92
N SER A 31 1.76 -21.36 -20.18
CA SER A 31 0.45 -20.81 -20.55
C SER A 31 -0.71 -21.75 -20.19
N VAL A 32 -0.55 -23.06 -20.43
CA VAL A 32 -1.53 -24.08 -20.04
C VAL A 32 -1.58 -24.21 -18.52
N LEU A 33 -0.45 -24.07 -17.82
CA LEU A 33 -0.42 -24.04 -16.35
C LEU A 33 -1.26 -22.89 -15.79
N ARG A 34 -1.21 -21.70 -16.40
CA ARG A 34 -2.03 -20.56 -15.98
C ARG A 34 -3.53 -20.84 -16.11
N GLU A 35 -3.94 -21.51 -17.19
CA GLU A 35 -5.35 -21.90 -17.39
C GLU A 35 -5.81 -22.88 -16.29
N ILE A 36 -5.00 -23.89 -15.98
CA ILE A 36 -5.34 -24.88 -14.95
C ILE A 36 -5.37 -24.23 -13.56
N VAL A 37 -4.43 -23.31 -13.27
CA VAL A 37 -4.42 -22.55 -12.01
C VAL A 37 -5.72 -21.76 -11.82
N VAL A 38 -6.26 -21.13 -12.86
CA VAL A 38 -7.55 -20.41 -12.79
C VAL A 38 -8.72 -21.38 -12.56
N GLN A 39 -8.69 -22.57 -13.16
CA GLN A 39 -9.76 -23.56 -13.04
C GLN A 39 -9.76 -24.29 -11.69
N SER A 40 -8.58 -24.60 -11.16
CA SER A 40 -8.40 -25.39 -9.93
C SER A 40 -8.09 -24.53 -8.70
N GLY A 41 -7.97 -23.22 -8.88
CA GLY A 41 -7.58 -22.28 -7.86
C GLY A 41 -8.64 -21.98 -6.80
N PRO A 42 -8.23 -21.29 -5.72
CA PRO A 42 -9.15 -20.81 -4.69
C PRO A 42 -10.07 -19.71 -5.24
N SER A 43 -11.19 -19.47 -4.55
CA SER A 43 -12.18 -18.44 -4.94
C SER A 43 -11.61 -17.03 -5.08
N SER A 44 -10.44 -16.74 -4.49
CA SER A 44 -9.73 -15.47 -4.65
C SER A 44 -9.23 -15.21 -6.07
N ILE A 45 -9.16 -16.22 -6.93
CA ILE A 45 -8.77 -16.08 -8.35
C ILE A 45 -9.87 -16.53 -9.33
N ASN A 46 -11.09 -16.78 -8.84
CA ASN A 46 -12.24 -17.12 -9.68
C ASN A 46 -12.63 -15.93 -10.58
N GLY A 47 -12.82 -16.21 -11.87
CA GLY A 47 -13.25 -15.22 -12.87
C GLY A 47 -12.13 -14.37 -13.47
N ALA A 48 -10.90 -14.49 -12.97
CA ALA A 48 -9.77 -13.80 -13.53
C ALA A 48 -9.19 -14.55 -14.75
N ARG A 49 -8.64 -13.82 -15.73
CA ARG A 49 -8.15 -14.46 -16.95
C ARG A 49 -6.74 -15.00 -16.72
N PRO A 50 -6.33 -16.09 -17.39
CA PRO A 50 -4.97 -16.63 -17.29
C PRO A 50 -3.86 -15.60 -17.61
N ALA A 51 -4.16 -14.62 -18.46
CA ALA A 51 -3.25 -13.51 -18.78
C ALA A 51 -3.04 -12.53 -17.62
N ASP A 52 -3.95 -12.52 -16.66
CA ASP A 52 -3.97 -11.56 -15.56
C ASP A 52 -3.09 -12.00 -14.38
N PHE A 53 -2.36 -13.13 -14.44
CA PHE A 53 -1.45 -13.57 -13.36
C PHE A 53 -0.05 -13.88 -13.88
N ASP A 54 0.93 -13.61 -13.03
CA ASP A 54 2.29 -14.10 -13.16
C ASP A 54 2.54 -15.27 -12.23
N LEU A 55 3.34 -16.23 -12.72
CA LEU A 55 3.75 -17.42 -11.97
C LEU A 55 5.24 -17.32 -11.69
N TRP A 56 5.64 -17.67 -10.47
CA TRP A 56 7.03 -17.67 -10.02
C TRP A 56 7.43 -19.07 -9.59
N SER A 57 8.58 -19.55 -10.08
CA SER A 57 9.16 -20.81 -9.67
C SER A 57 9.86 -20.65 -8.32
N VAL A 58 9.41 -21.39 -7.32
CA VAL A 58 9.93 -21.30 -5.96
C VAL A 58 10.25 -22.68 -5.36
N ASN A 59 10.95 -22.68 -4.24
CA ASN A 59 11.20 -23.87 -3.44
C ASN A 59 11.09 -23.52 -1.95
N ILE A 60 9.86 -23.42 -1.45
CA ILE A 60 9.61 -23.00 -0.06
C ILE A 60 9.09 -24.20 0.73
N PRO A 61 9.78 -24.66 1.79
CA PRO A 61 9.29 -25.74 2.62
C PRO A 61 8.01 -25.33 3.35
N ILE A 62 6.99 -26.17 3.26
CA ILE A 62 5.74 -26.07 4.02
C ILE A 62 6.05 -26.62 5.42
N SER A 63 6.33 -25.72 6.36
CA SER A 63 6.43 -26.03 7.79
C SER A 63 5.05 -25.97 8.46
N ASN A 64 4.92 -26.64 9.61
CA ASN A 64 3.75 -26.48 10.50
C ASN A 64 3.66 -25.09 11.13
N GLU A 65 4.76 -24.32 11.08
CA GLU A 65 4.80 -22.89 11.36
C GLU A 65 4.43 -22.13 10.09
N GLU A 66 3.48 -21.19 10.15
CA GLU A 66 3.05 -20.38 9.00
C GLU A 66 4.27 -19.62 8.45
N GLY A 67 4.83 -20.08 7.32
CA GLY A 67 6.06 -19.50 6.76
C GLY A 67 5.90 -18.05 6.29
N PRO A 68 6.95 -17.43 5.74
CA PRO A 68 6.93 -16.01 5.40
C PRO A 68 5.84 -15.74 4.36
N GLN A 69 4.79 -15.01 4.76
CA GLN A 69 3.63 -14.65 3.92
C GLN A 69 4.01 -13.79 2.70
N PHE A 70 5.23 -13.23 2.69
CA PHE A 70 5.75 -12.36 1.65
C PHE A 70 7.20 -12.71 1.33
N PRO A 71 7.47 -13.84 0.65
CA PRO A 71 8.83 -14.15 0.23
C PRO A 71 9.29 -13.09 -0.79
N ASP A 72 10.56 -12.70 -0.72
CA ASP A 72 11.15 -11.71 -1.62
C ASP A 72 11.20 -12.28 -3.04
N LEU A 73 10.27 -11.83 -3.89
CA LEU A 73 10.13 -12.33 -5.26
C LEU A 73 11.34 -12.03 -6.15
N GLY A 74 12.17 -11.05 -5.77
CA GLY A 74 13.41 -10.75 -6.49
C GLY A 74 14.44 -11.88 -6.46
N GLN A 75 14.26 -12.87 -5.57
CA GLN A 75 15.13 -14.03 -5.44
C GLN A 75 14.66 -15.24 -6.25
N PHE A 76 13.49 -15.15 -6.90
CA PHE A 76 12.88 -16.26 -7.64
C PHE A 76 12.74 -15.95 -9.12
N SER A 77 12.64 -17.00 -9.93
CA SER A 77 12.50 -16.90 -11.37
C SER A 77 11.03 -16.77 -11.75
N LYS A 78 10.66 -15.65 -12.40
CA LYS A 78 9.37 -15.49 -13.07
C LYS A 78 9.30 -16.44 -14.28
N LEU A 79 8.24 -17.22 -14.37
CA LEU A 79 8.05 -18.24 -15.40
C LEU A 79 7.59 -17.62 -16.72
N GLY A 80 8.28 -17.96 -17.81
CA GLY A 80 7.96 -17.47 -19.15
C GLY A 80 6.74 -18.19 -19.73
N ILE A 81 5.84 -17.47 -20.42
CA ILE A 81 4.59 -18.06 -20.95
C ILE A 81 4.83 -19.21 -21.95
N ALA A 82 5.93 -19.17 -22.70
CA ALA A 82 6.31 -20.17 -23.69
C ALA A 82 7.24 -21.25 -23.13
N GLU A 83 7.65 -21.14 -21.86
CA GLU A 83 8.50 -22.11 -21.20
C GLU A 83 7.75 -23.43 -21.01
N ILE A 84 8.48 -24.54 -21.09
CA ILE A 84 7.91 -25.88 -20.90
C ILE A 84 8.00 -26.25 -19.42
N VAL A 85 6.91 -26.79 -18.88
CA VAL A 85 6.78 -27.14 -17.45
C VAL A 85 7.89 -28.08 -16.98
N GLY A 86 8.25 -29.07 -17.78
CA GLY A 86 9.32 -30.03 -17.45
C GLY A 86 10.72 -29.42 -17.42
N GLU A 87 10.93 -28.29 -18.12
CA GLU A 87 12.19 -27.52 -18.11
C GLU A 87 12.23 -26.56 -16.92
N ALA A 88 11.11 -25.88 -16.64
CA ALA A 88 10.93 -25.00 -15.49
C ALA A 88 11.06 -25.74 -14.14
N PHE A 89 10.65 -27.01 -14.12
CA PHE A 89 10.67 -27.88 -12.95
C PHE A 89 11.37 -29.21 -13.27
N PRO A 90 12.71 -29.23 -13.44
CA PRO A 90 13.43 -30.43 -13.86
C PRO A 90 13.37 -31.53 -12.80
N ASN A 91 13.43 -31.16 -11.51
CA ASN A 91 13.53 -32.06 -10.35
C ASN A 91 12.17 -32.53 -9.78
N SER A 92 11.06 -32.30 -10.50
CA SER A 92 9.69 -32.51 -9.96
C SER A 92 9.09 -33.90 -10.12
N VAL A 93 9.85 -34.88 -10.61
CA VAL A 93 9.38 -36.26 -10.81
C VAL A 93 9.20 -37.01 -9.46
N ASN A 94 9.66 -36.46 -8.34
CA ASN A 94 9.62 -37.14 -7.03
C ASN A 94 9.55 -36.17 -5.83
N LEU A 95 8.74 -35.10 -5.91
CA LEU A 95 8.71 -34.08 -4.86
C LEU A 95 7.68 -34.37 -3.77
N GLN A 96 8.18 -34.38 -2.52
CA GLN A 96 7.39 -34.37 -1.30
C GLN A 96 6.36 -33.23 -1.36
N LYS A 97 5.10 -33.52 -1.01
CA LYS A 97 3.98 -32.57 -0.86
C LYS A 97 4.22 -31.43 0.15
N CYS A 98 5.44 -31.30 0.65
CA CYS A 98 5.86 -30.40 1.72
C CYS A 98 6.57 -29.15 1.19
N HIS A 99 6.43 -28.77 -0.08
CA HIS A 99 7.02 -27.52 -0.60
C HIS A 99 6.07 -26.78 -1.56
N ILE A 100 5.98 -25.46 -1.40
CA ILE A 100 5.41 -24.58 -2.44
C ILE A 100 6.40 -24.53 -3.61
N ARG A 101 5.87 -24.69 -4.83
CA ARG A 101 6.64 -24.69 -6.08
C ARG A 101 6.26 -23.56 -7.02
N VAL A 102 5.04 -23.06 -6.89
CA VAL A 102 4.54 -21.95 -7.69
C VAL A 102 3.94 -20.91 -6.77
N ILE A 103 4.40 -19.66 -6.91
CA ILE A 103 3.70 -18.50 -6.37
C ILE A 103 2.92 -17.83 -7.49
N ILE A 104 1.65 -17.56 -7.24
CA ILE A 104 0.74 -16.86 -8.15
C ILE A 104 0.64 -15.43 -7.67
N THR A 105 1.12 -14.50 -8.47
CA THR A 105 0.89 -13.06 -8.27
C THR A 105 -0.09 -12.61 -9.33
N ASN A 106 -1.14 -11.90 -8.97
CA ASN A 106 -1.99 -11.28 -9.97
C ASN A 106 -1.21 -10.13 -10.63
N ALA A 107 -1.08 -10.18 -11.95
CA ALA A 107 -0.58 -9.08 -12.76
C ALA A 107 -1.52 -7.85 -12.67
N PHE A 108 -2.75 -8.04 -12.16
CA PHE A 108 -3.81 -7.03 -11.99
C PHE A 108 -4.51 -6.98 -10.59
N ALA A 109 -4.07 -7.66 -9.52
CA ALA A 109 -4.72 -7.51 -8.18
C ALA A 109 -4.18 -6.30 -7.43
N PHE A 110 -4.68 -5.14 -7.82
CA PHE A 110 -5.29 -4.20 -6.87
C PHE A 110 -6.70 -3.80 -7.36
N GLY A 111 -7.38 -4.68 -8.12
CA GLY A 111 -8.75 -4.45 -8.58
C GLY A 111 -9.71 -5.46 -7.97
N GLY A 112 -10.69 -4.98 -7.23
CA GLY A 112 -11.72 -5.77 -6.57
C GLY A 112 -13.04 -5.02 -6.66
N HIS A 113 -13.98 -5.63 -7.36
CA HIS A 113 -15.30 -5.11 -7.72
C HIS A 113 -16.11 -4.68 -6.49
N TRP A 114 -16.38 -3.37 -6.35
CA TRP A 114 -17.28 -2.83 -5.32
C TRP A 114 -18.49 -2.15 -5.96
N ASN A 115 -19.66 -2.68 -5.66
CA ASN A 115 -20.94 -2.10 -6.05
C ASN A 115 -21.14 -0.79 -5.27
N CYS A 116 -21.20 0.35 -5.97
CA CYS A 116 -21.26 1.69 -5.38
C CYS A 116 -22.64 2.31 -5.52
N ASP A 117 -23.67 1.69 -4.95
CA ASP A 117 -24.94 2.37 -4.67
C ASP A 117 -25.03 2.59 -3.15
N GLY A 118 -24.60 3.77 -2.68
CA GLY A 118 -24.57 4.04 -1.25
C GLY A 118 -23.94 5.38 -0.83
N ILE A 119 -24.57 6.49 -1.21
CA ILE A 119 -24.65 7.74 -0.42
C ILE A 119 -23.30 8.38 0.00
N TYR A 120 -22.65 9.08 -0.95
CA TYR A 120 -21.80 10.23 -0.61
C TYR A 120 -22.68 11.46 -0.32
N ASN A 121 -23.35 11.45 0.84
CA ASN A 121 -23.87 12.67 1.46
C ASN A 121 -23.23 12.79 2.83
N SER A 122 -22.00 13.30 2.86
CA SER A 122 -21.43 13.93 4.04
C SER A 122 -21.01 15.34 3.62
N PRO A 123 -21.26 16.35 4.48
CA PRO A 123 -21.10 17.76 4.11
C PRO A 123 -19.63 18.06 3.79
N PRO A 124 -19.37 19.10 2.97
CA PRO A 124 -18.01 19.46 2.60
C PRO A 124 -17.24 19.84 3.87
N VAL A 125 -16.23 19.03 4.20
CA VAL A 125 -15.16 19.50 5.09
C VAL A 125 -14.53 20.66 4.34
N SER A 126 -14.79 21.84 4.87
CA SER A 126 -14.35 23.11 4.34
C SER A 126 -12.87 23.03 4.00
N SER A 127 -12.57 23.40 2.76
CA SER A 127 -11.26 23.74 2.25
C SER A 127 -10.68 24.85 3.13
N GLN A 128 -10.05 24.46 4.24
CA GLN A 128 -9.10 25.32 4.91
C GLN A 128 -7.93 25.48 3.94
N HIS A 129 -7.79 26.70 3.44
CA HIS A 129 -6.56 27.21 2.88
C HIS A 129 -5.38 26.64 3.69
N PHE A 130 -4.56 25.79 3.07
CA PHE A 130 -3.23 25.46 3.56
C PHE A 130 -2.37 26.73 3.44
N GLN A 131 -2.61 27.69 4.33
CA GLN A 131 -1.62 28.68 4.67
C GLN A 131 -0.46 27.92 5.32
N THR A 132 0.74 28.22 4.84
CA THR A 132 2.02 27.77 5.35
C THR A 132 2.25 28.30 6.77
N SER A 133 1.52 27.80 7.76
CA SER A 133 1.97 27.81 9.14
C SER A 133 2.79 26.54 9.36
N GLN A 134 4.03 26.70 9.82
CA GLN A 134 4.89 25.64 10.34
C GLN A 134 4.20 24.93 11.52
N HIS A 135 3.20 24.09 11.26
CA HIS A 135 2.71 23.15 12.26
C HIS A 135 3.49 21.86 12.06
N ASP A 136 4.54 21.72 12.86
CA ASP A 136 5.18 20.44 13.10
C ASP A 136 4.17 19.56 13.85
N ASP A 137 3.34 18.80 13.12
CA ASP A 137 2.50 17.78 13.76
C ASP A 137 3.45 16.76 14.37
N SER A 138 3.65 16.83 15.69
CA SER A 138 4.56 15.93 16.42
C SER A 138 4.18 14.44 16.29
N LEU A 139 3.03 14.13 15.68
CA LEU A 139 2.60 12.77 15.34
C LEU A 139 3.05 12.32 13.94
N ASP A 140 3.60 13.21 13.11
CA ASP A 140 4.15 12.87 11.80
C ASP A 140 5.59 12.34 11.95
N ILE A 141 5.72 11.03 12.18
CA ILE A 141 7.01 10.39 12.49
C ILE A 141 7.50 9.51 11.34
N ILE A 142 8.61 9.93 10.72
CA ILE A 142 9.45 9.12 9.84
C ILE A 142 10.91 9.45 10.12
N PHE A 143 11.75 8.44 10.35
CA PHE A 143 13.17 8.68 10.58
C PHE A 143 13.89 9.23 9.34
N SER A 144 14.88 10.10 9.53
CA SER A 144 15.69 10.69 8.47
C SER A 144 16.34 9.64 7.56
N LYS A 145 16.80 8.50 8.12
CA LYS A 145 17.34 7.38 7.33
C LYS A 145 16.30 6.79 6.37
N ARG A 146 15.02 6.76 6.75
CA ARG A 146 13.94 6.34 5.83
C ARG A 146 13.63 7.43 4.81
N LEU A 147 13.62 8.70 5.20
CA LEU A 147 13.44 9.81 4.26
C LEU A 147 14.52 9.78 3.16
N ALA A 148 15.78 9.55 3.51
CA ALA A 148 16.87 9.37 2.55
C ALA A 148 16.60 8.19 1.60
N MET A 149 16.13 7.05 2.12
CA MET A 149 15.74 5.91 1.28
C MET A 149 14.61 6.25 0.29
N PHE A 150 13.64 7.10 0.68
CA PHE A 150 12.59 7.54 -0.24
C PHE A 150 13.10 8.56 -1.27
N GLN A 151 14.05 9.41 -0.89
CA GLN A 151 14.77 10.28 -1.83
C GLN A 151 15.52 9.44 -2.87
N ASP A 152 16.26 8.41 -2.45
CA ASP A 152 16.95 7.48 -3.36
C ASP A 152 16.00 6.83 -4.37
N TRP A 153 14.74 6.61 -4.00
CA TRP A 153 13.74 6.08 -4.93
C TRP A 153 13.42 7.07 -6.04
N MET A 154 13.24 8.34 -5.68
CA MET A 154 12.96 9.42 -6.62
C MET A 154 14.17 9.72 -7.51
N ASP A 155 15.38 9.58 -6.97
CA ASP A 155 16.62 9.85 -7.70
C ASP A 155 16.83 8.82 -8.83
N THR A 156 16.34 7.59 -8.69
CA THR A 156 16.37 6.58 -9.75
C THR A 156 15.26 5.52 -9.58
N PRO A 157 14.20 5.52 -10.43
CA PRO A 157 13.93 6.31 -11.64
C PRO A 157 13.26 7.69 -11.37
N PRO A 158 13.28 8.61 -12.35
CA PRO A 158 12.76 9.98 -12.21
C PRO A 158 11.25 10.06 -11.94
N VAL A 159 10.50 8.98 -12.18
CA VAL A 159 9.08 8.89 -11.83
C VAL A 159 8.87 7.66 -10.97
N CYS A 160 8.32 7.86 -9.78
CA CYS A 160 7.93 6.81 -8.85
C CYS A 160 6.43 6.88 -8.55
N LEU A 161 5.78 5.72 -8.45
CA LEU A 161 4.39 5.60 -8.02
C LEU A 161 4.33 4.87 -6.69
N LEU A 162 3.80 5.55 -5.67
CA LEU A 162 3.47 4.98 -4.38
C LEU A 162 1.96 4.81 -4.27
N HIS A 163 1.55 3.55 -4.30
CA HIS A 163 0.15 3.14 -4.32
C HIS A 163 -0.18 2.37 -3.05
N SER A 164 -1.08 2.90 -2.21
CA SER A 164 -1.44 2.25 -0.94
C SER A 164 -2.84 2.63 -0.48
N PRO A 165 -3.48 1.86 0.41
CA PRO A 165 -4.82 2.17 0.91
C PRO A 165 -4.93 3.55 1.58
N PRO A 166 -6.14 4.09 1.78
CA PRO A 166 -6.34 5.31 2.56
C PRO A 166 -5.73 5.22 3.97
N GLY A 167 -5.26 6.35 4.50
CA GLY A 167 -4.70 6.42 5.86
C GLY A 167 -3.34 5.73 6.03
N SER A 168 -2.70 5.26 4.96
CA SER A 168 -1.38 4.63 5.00
C SER A 168 -0.21 5.58 5.26
N GLY A 169 -0.45 6.90 5.31
CA GLY A 169 0.60 7.90 5.55
C GLY A 169 1.29 8.45 4.28
N LYS A 170 0.71 8.25 3.08
CA LYS A 170 1.21 8.84 1.81
C LYS A 170 1.44 10.34 1.90
N THR A 171 0.40 11.09 2.25
CA THR A 171 0.42 12.56 2.37
C THR A 171 1.44 13.03 3.42
N THR A 172 1.50 12.35 4.57
CA THR A 172 2.51 12.61 5.61
C THR A 172 3.93 12.38 5.08
N LEU A 173 4.19 11.25 4.41
CA LEU A 173 5.50 10.98 3.81
C LEU A 173 5.88 12.09 2.82
N ALA A 174 4.97 12.45 1.90
CA ALA A 174 5.23 13.47 0.89
C ALA A 174 5.57 14.82 1.52
N THR A 175 4.83 15.21 2.55
CA THR A 175 5.05 16.45 3.29
C THR A 175 6.41 16.46 4.01
N LEU A 176 6.74 15.37 4.72
CA LEU A 176 8.03 15.25 5.43
C LEU A 176 9.22 15.18 4.47
N LEU A 177 9.08 14.42 3.37
CA LEU A 177 10.13 14.29 2.37
C LEU A 177 10.36 15.60 1.62
N ARG A 178 9.29 16.29 1.22
CA ARG A 178 9.35 17.64 0.63
C ARG A 178 10.10 18.60 1.55
N ARG A 179 9.74 18.63 2.84
CA ARG A 179 10.39 19.49 3.84
C ARG A 179 11.89 19.18 3.96
N SER A 180 12.23 17.88 4.02
CA SER A 180 13.62 17.42 4.07
C SER A 180 14.43 17.88 2.85
N LEU A 181 13.87 17.75 1.65
CA LEU A 181 14.52 18.17 0.40
C LEU A 181 14.67 19.68 0.29
N SER A 182 13.64 20.45 0.68
CA SER A 182 13.72 21.91 0.72
C SER A 182 14.78 22.40 1.71
N ASN A 183 14.93 21.73 2.86
CA ASN A 183 15.99 22.04 3.82
C ASN A 183 17.39 21.73 3.29
N GLN A 184 17.51 20.80 2.34
CA GLN A 184 18.76 20.52 1.61
C GLN A 184 19.01 21.53 0.46
N GLY A 185 18.06 22.44 0.20
CA GLY A 185 18.17 23.46 -0.85
C GLY A 185 17.55 23.08 -2.19
N TYR A 186 16.90 21.92 -2.30
CA TYR A 186 16.23 21.52 -3.55
C TYR A 186 14.93 22.29 -3.77
N ARG A 187 14.62 22.57 -5.04
CA ARG A 187 13.30 23.07 -5.43
C ARG A 187 12.28 21.96 -5.26
N THR A 188 11.13 22.28 -4.65
CA THR A 188 10.06 21.31 -4.45
C THR A 188 8.70 21.89 -4.82
N ALA A 189 7.82 21.06 -5.39
CA ALA A 189 6.42 21.38 -5.59
C ALA A 189 5.53 20.26 -5.05
N TYR A 190 4.37 20.63 -4.54
CA TYR A 190 3.38 19.70 -4.04
C TYR A 190 2.01 20.10 -4.56
N VAL A 191 1.25 19.14 -5.05
CA VAL A 191 -0.12 19.34 -5.49
C VAL A 191 -0.95 18.14 -5.05
N SER A 192 -2.12 18.38 -4.47
CA SER A 192 -3.17 17.35 -4.40
C SER A 192 -4.07 17.52 -5.62
N MET A 193 -4.31 16.42 -6.33
CA MET A 193 -5.18 16.38 -7.51
C MET A 193 -6.66 16.25 -7.14
N LEU A 194 -7.00 16.34 -5.85
CA LEU A 194 -8.38 16.34 -5.40
C LEU A 194 -9.14 17.54 -6.00
N GLY A 195 -10.31 17.28 -6.58
CA GLY A 195 -11.14 18.30 -7.22
C GLY A 195 -10.76 18.63 -8.67
N ILE A 196 -9.77 17.96 -9.27
CA ILE A 196 -9.60 17.99 -10.73
C ILE A 196 -10.81 17.34 -11.41
N GLY A 197 -11.14 17.79 -12.62
CA GLY A 197 -12.34 17.37 -13.32
C GLY A 197 -12.40 17.87 -14.76
N ALA A 198 -13.56 17.73 -15.40
CA ALA A 198 -13.73 17.98 -16.84
C ALA A 198 -13.38 19.40 -17.30
N SER A 199 -13.48 20.41 -16.44
CA SER A 199 -13.08 21.80 -16.73
C SER A 199 -11.57 21.97 -16.91
N HIS A 200 -10.77 21.02 -16.43
CA HIS A 200 -9.30 21.06 -16.43
C HIS A 200 -8.67 20.19 -17.54
N LYS A 201 -9.47 19.81 -18.55
CA LYS A 201 -9.02 18.95 -19.66
C LYS A 201 -7.99 19.59 -20.59
N ASN A 202 -7.99 20.92 -20.68
CA ASN A 202 -7.02 21.64 -21.50
C ASN A 202 -5.80 22.06 -20.66
N ARG A 203 -4.66 22.22 -21.34
CA ARG A 203 -3.37 22.45 -20.69
C ARG A 203 -3.33 23.74 -19.86
N GLY A 204 -3.91 24.84 -20.36
CA GLY A 204 -3.93 26.11 -19.65
C GLY A 204 -4.75 26.07 -18.35
N ALA A 205 -5.93 25.43 -18.38
CA ALA A 205 -6.77 25.26 -17.20
C ALA A 205 -6.13 24.32 -16.16
N PHE A 206 -5.40 23.30 -16.62
CA PHE A 206 -4.63 22.43 -15.74
C PHE A 206 -3.45 23.15 -15.10
N ASP A 207 -2.68 23.92 -15.88
CA ASP A 207 -1.59 24.73 -15.36
C ASP A 207 -2.08 25.73 -14.32
N HIS A 208 -3.23 26.37 -14.57
CA HIS A 208 -3.84 27.28 -13.60
C HIS A 208 -4.25 26.55 -12.32
N TYR A 209 -4.96 25.43 -12.42
CA TYR A 209 -5.33 24.59 -11.26
C TYR A 209 -4.12 24.18 -10.43
N TRP A 210 -3.04 23.83 -11.12
CA TRP A 210 -1.79 23.38 -10.51
C TRP A 210 -1.06 24.55 -9.86
N GLU A 211 -0.90 25.68 -10.55
CA GLU A 211 -0.19 26.86 -10.06
C GLU A 211 -0.87 27.46 -8.81
N GLU A 212 -2.21 27.48 -8.75
CA GLU A 212 -2.94 27.90 -7.56
C GLU A 212 -2.59 27.09 -6.29
N ARG A 213 -2.17 25.83 -6.45
CA ARG A 213 -1.89 24.89 -5.35
C ARG A 213 -0.40 24.75 -5.05
N ALA A 214 0.42 24.73 -6.11
CA ALA A 214 1.85 24.46 -6.01
C ALA A 214 2.71 25.73 -6.07
N GLY A 215 2.14 26.87 -6.49
CA GLY A 215 2.86 28.13 -6.73
C GLY A 215 3.74 28.15 -7.98
N ILE A 216 3.65 27.12 -8.82
CA ILE A 216 4.37 26.94 -10.08
C ILE A 216 3.51 26.09 -11.00
N SER A 217 3.43 26.41 -12.30
CA SER A 217 2.64 25.60 -13.25
C SER A 217 3.32 24.27 -13.57
N TRP A 218 2.56 23.25 -13.97
CA TRP A 218 3.14 21.98 -14.43
C TRP A 218 4.02 22.15 -15.66
N SER A 219 3.62 23.01 -16.59
CA SER A 219 4.44 23.43 -17.73
C SER A 219 5.79 24.01 -17.33
N GLU A 220 5.85 24.77 -16.24
CA GLU A 220 7.09 25.33 -15.74
C GLU A 220 7.96 24.28 -15.02
N CYS A 221 7.36 23.33 -14.31
CA CYS A 221 8.07 22.18 -13.74
C CYS A 221 8.83 21.37 -14.80
N LEU A 222 8.31 21.30 -16.03
CA LEU A 222 8.92 20.58 -17.15
C LEU A 222 10.07 21.35 -17.82
N LYS A 223 10.25 22.64 -17.53
CA LYS A 223 11.34 23.43 -18.12
C LYS A 223 12.67 23.08 -17.48
N TYR A 224 13.72 23.07 -18.29
CA TYR A 224 15.09 22.77 -17.88
C TYR A 224 15.61 23.80 -16.86
N GLY A 225 16.33 23.32 -15.84
CA GLY A 225 16.84 24.13 -14.73
C GLY A 225 17.46 23.31 -13.61
N ASP A 226 17.41 23.83 -12.38
CA ASP A 226 17.88 23.11 -11.19
C ASP A 226 17.07 21.84 -10.92
N ILE A 227 17.64 20.92 -10.15
CA ILE A 227 16.96 19.70 -9.70
C ILE A 227 15.69 20.06 -8.92
N MET A 228 14.57 19.48 -9.35
CA MET A 228 13.23 19.72 -8.81
C MET A 228 12.54 18.41 -8.43
N TYR A 229 11.97 18.38 -7.23
CA TYR A 229 11.16 17.27 -6.73
C TYR A 229 9.68 17.66 -6.69
N VAL A 230 8.84 16.91 -7.40
CA VAL A 230 7.40 17.12 -7.51
C VAL A 230 6.65 15.99 -6.82
N PHE A 231 5.74 16.37 -5.93
CA PHE A 231 4.85 15.47 -5.21
C PHE A 231 3.43 15.66 -5.73
N VAL A 232 2.87 14.61 -6.32
CA VAL A 232 1.50 14.61 -6.85
C VAL A 232 0.66 13.69 -5.97
N ASP A 233 -0.05 14.27 -5.02
CA ASP A 233 -1.01 13.54 -4.20
C ASP A 233 -2.32 13.32 -4.95
N ASP A 234 -3.04 12.27 -4.58
CA ASP A 234 -4.30 11.90 -5.20
C ASP A 234 -4.22 11.68 -6.72
N ALA A 235 -3.07 11.21 -7.21
CA ALA A 235 -2.70 11.09 -8.62
C ALA A 235 -3.63 10.18 -9.45
N HIS A 236 -4.62 9.54 -8.87
CA HIS A 236 -5.65 8.78 -9.58
C HIS A 236 -6.81 9.66 -10.09
N HIS A 237 -7.05 10.84 -9.50
CA HIS A 237 -8.12 11.74 -9.93
C HIS A 237 -7.99 12.29 -11.36
N PRO A 238 -6.79 12.56 -11.90
CA PRO A 238 -6.65 13.05 -13.28
C PRO A 238 -6.96 12.00 -14.36
N TYR A 239 -7.21 10.73 -14.00
CA TYR A 239 -7.52 9.67 -14.97
C TYR A 239 -8.75 10.04 -15.81
N GLY A 240 -8.61 10.01 -17.14
CA GLY A 240 -9.66 10.38 -18.09
C GLY A 240 -9.91 11.89 -18.23
N PHE A 241 -9.28 12.74 -17.41
CA PHE A 241 -9.41 14.19 -17.49
C PHE A 241 -8.17 14.88 -18.03
N ALA A 242 -6.97 14.39 -17.72
CA ALA A 242 -5.72 15.02 -18.17
C ALA A 242 -4.82 14.03 -18.94
N PRO A 243 -5.22 13.58 -20.14
CA PRO A 243 -4.43 12.61 -20.91
C PRO A 243 -3.03 13.13 -21.29
N PHE A 244 -2.88 14.45 -21.49
CA PHE A 244 -1.57 15.07 -21.77
C PHE A 244 -0.61 14.93 -20.59
N PHE A 245 -1.09 15.10 -19.35
CA PHE A 245 -0.29 14.93 -18.14
C PHE A 245 0.29 13.51 -18.08
N TRP A 246 -0.53 12.49 -18.32
CA TRP A 246 -0.07 11.10 -18.34
C TRP A 246 0.90 10.80 -19.48
N SER A 247 0.68 11.38 -20.65
CA SER A 247 1.62 11.26 -21.77
C SER A 247 2.99 11.87 -21.43
N GLU A 248 3.02 12.97 -20.69
CA GLU A 248 4.26 13.62 -20.25
C GLU A 248 4.96 12.82 -19.15
N ILE A 249 4.22 12.28 -18.19
CA ILE A 249 4.75 11.33 -17.19
C ILE A 249 5.35 10.08 -17.86
N GLU A 250 4.68 9.54 -18.89
CA GLU A 250 5.19 8.41 -19.66
C GLU A 250 6.48 8.78 -20.42
N HIS A 251 6.50 9.97 -21.02
CA HIS A 251 7.69 10.48 -21.69
C HIS A 251 8.87 10.62 -20.72
N LEU A 252 8.65 11.19 -19.52
CA LEU A 252 9.63 11.29 -18.43
C LEU A 252 10.15 9.92 -17.97
N THR A 253 9.29 8.90 -18.00
CA THR A 253 9.66 7.54 -17.60
C THR A 253 10.54 6.85 -18.66
N LYS A 254 10.26 7.07 -19.94
CA LYS A 254 10.94 6.38 -21.07
C LYS A 254 12.24 7.06 -21.51
N HIS A 255 12.31 8.38 -21.39
CA HIS A 255 13.44 9.17 -21.88
C HIS A 255 14.29 9.55 -20.68
N ARG A 256 15.60 9.37 -20.77
CA ARG A 256 16.52 10.03 -19.84
C ARG A 256 16.39 11.53 -20.09
N PHE A 257 15.48 12.16 -19.35
CA PHE A 257 15.65 13.56 -19.02
C PHE A 257 16.99 13.71 -18.31
N ASP A 258 17.62 14.88 -18.44
CA ASP A 258 18.95 15.18 -17.90
C ASP A 258 19.01 15.21 -16.34
N GLY A 259 18.16 14.43 -15.66
CA GLY A 259 18.18 14.22 -14.21
C GLY A 259 17.66 15.40 -13.39
N GLN A 260 16.90 16.30 -13.99
CA GLN A 260 16.49 17.56 -13.34
C GLN A 260 15.09 17.51 -12.73
N LEU A 261 14.22 16.58 -13.14
CA LEU A 261 12.85 16.49 -12.61
C LEU A 261 12.59 15.10 -12.03
N HIS A 262 12.24 15.07 -10.74
CA HIS A 262 11.88 13.88 -10.00
C HIS A 262 10.43 13.96 -9.54
N VAL A 263 9.60 12.97 -9.87
CA VAL A 263 8.17 12.97 -9.60
C VAL A 263 7.80 11.77 -8.72
N LEU A 264 7.14 12.05 -7.60
CA LEU A 264 6.50 11.05 -6.75
C LEU A 264 4.99 11.18 -6.88
N LEU A 265 4.38 10.20 -7.53
CA LEU A 265 2.94 10.05 -7.66
C LEU A 265 2.41 9.26 -6.46
N LEU A 266 1.39 9.76 -5.79
CA LEU A 266 0.75 9.11 -4.65
C LEU A 266 -0.69 8.79 -5.04
N ALA A 267 -1.08 7.52 -4.94
CA ALA A 267 -2.43 7.11 -5.31
C ALA A 267 -3.02 6.10 -4.32
N VAL A 268 -4.34 6.04 -4.30
CA VAL A 268 -5.13 5.17 -3.44
C VAL A 268 -5.59 3.95 -4.24
N HIS A 269 -5.71 2.80 -3.57
CA HIS A 269 -6.35 1.62 -4.15
C HIS A 269 -7.79 1.94 -4.55
N GLY A 270 -8.13 1.72 -5.82
CA GLY A 270 -9.50 1.91 -6.30
C GLY A 270 -9.73 1.19 -7.61
N ASP A 271 -10.92 0.60 -7.72
CA ASP A 271 -11.50 0.08 -8.96
C ASP A 271 -11.89 1.25 -9.86
N TYR A 272 -10.91 1.83 -10.54
CA TYR A 272 -11.17 2.76 -11.64
C TYR A 272 -11.43 1.96 -12.92
N ASP A 273 -12.57 1.27 -12.96
CA ASP A 273 -12.86 0.25 -13.96
C ASP A 273 -13.31 0.82 -15.33
N HIS A 274 -13.41 2.15 -15.51
CA HIS A 274 -14.13 2.69 -16.68
C HIS A 274 -13.45 3.79 -17.51
N MET A 275 -12.20 4.15 -17.27
CA MET A 275 -11.49 5.12 -18.13
C MET A 275 -10.08 4.63 -18.44
N SER A 276 -9.89 4.13 -19.66
CA SER A 276 -8.70 3.53 -20.25
C SER A 276 -7.47 4.45 -20.41
N CYS A 277 -7.31 5.48 -19.57
CA CYS A 277 -6.24 6.49 -19.65
C CYS A 277 -5.34 6.58 -18.40
N GLY A 278 -5.49 5.67 -17.42
CA GLY A 278 -4.51 5.52 -16.33
C GLY A 278 -3.25 4.74 -16.77
N PRO A 279 -2.21 4.62 -15.93
CA PRO A 279 -0.91 4.03 -16.24
C PRO A 279 -0.96 2.49 -16.37
N LYS A 280 -1.94 1.94 -17.09
CA LYS A 280 -2.10 0.50 -17.36
C LYS A 280 -0.92 -0.11 -18.15
N TYR A 281 -0.03 0.73 -18.69
CA TYR A 281 1.14 0.30 -19.51
C TYR A 281 2.43 1.05 -19.20
N MET A 282 2.47 1.87 -18.15
CA MET A 282 3.64 2.66 -17.82
C MET A 282 4.62 1.83 -16.99
N SER A 283 5.89 1.75 -17.41
CA SER A 283 6.96 1.10 -16.65
C SER A 283 7.42 1.99 -15.49
N ILE A 284 6.49 2.34 -14.60
CA ILE A 284 6.78 3.12 -13.40
C ILE A 284 7.14 2.15 -12.27
N ARG A 285 8.15 2.52 -11.48
CA ARG A 285 8.51 1.77 -10.28
C ARG A 285 7.39 1.89 -9.25
N LEU A 286 6.72 0.77 -9.00
CA LEU A 286 5.64 0.67 -8.03
C LEU A 286 6.19 0.45 -6.62
N ARG A 287 5.62 1.18 -5.66
CA ARG A 287 5.86 1.05 -4.21
C ARG A 287 4.51 0.92 -3.51
N GLY A 288 4.44 0.07 -2.49
CA GLY A 288 3.20 -0.27 -1.81
C GLY A 288 3.13 0.12 -0.33
N LEU A 289 2.17 -0.48 0.36
CA LEU A 289 1.93 -0.27 1.79
C LEU A 289 3.09 -0.76 2.67
N GLU A 290 3.79 -1.82 2.26
CA GLU A 290 4.96 -2.39 2.95
C GLU A 290 6.04 -1.35 3.26
N HIS A 291 6.16 -0.37 2.37
CA HIS A 291 7.10 0.71 2.46
C HIS A 291 6.66 1.85 3.37
N LEU A 292 5.37 1.97 3.64
CA LEU A 292 4.77 3.01 4.48
C LEU A 292 4.48 2.56 5.90
N ARG A 293 4.45 1.25 6.16
CA ARG A 293 4.32 0.72 7.52
C ARG A 293 5.36 1.35 8.44
N MET A 294 4.90 1.77 9.61
CA MET A 294 5.76 2.28 10.67
C MET A 294 6.65 1.16 11.18
N ARG A 295 7.93 1.47 11.38
CA ARG A 295 8.83 0.56 12.09
C ARG A 295 8.56 0.66 13.58
N ARG A 296 8.92 -0.38 14.34
CA ARG A 296 8.63 -0.46 15.77
C ARG A 296 9.08 0.79 16.54
N ARG A 297 10.30 1.27 16.28
CA ARG A 297 10.83 2.49 16.92
C ARG A 297 10.04 3.76 16.59
N GLU A 298 9.54 3.91 15.36
CA GLU A 298 8.73 5.07 14.97
C GLU A 298 7.36 5.01 15.61
N TYR A 299 6.80 3.80 15.70
CA TYR A 299 5.57 3.54 16.42
C TYR A 299 5.69 3.90 17.91
N ASP A 300 6.75 3.44 18.58
CA ASP A 300 6.95 3.73 20.01
C ASP A 300 7.06 5.24 20.25
N MET A 301 7.81 5.97 19.42
CA MET A 301 7.88 7.43 19.47
C MET A 301 6.52 8.09 19.22
N LEU A 302 5.71 7.55 18.30
CA LEU A 302 4.39 8.10 18.01
C LEU A 302 3.47 7.95 19.21
N VAL A 303 3.53 6.81 19.90
CA VAL A 303 2.78 6.59 21.14
C VAL A 303 3.25 7.55 22.24
N ASP A 304 4.55 7.71 22.43
CA ASP A 304 5.11 8.62 23.44
C ASP A 304 4.73 10.08 23.19
N ASN A 305 4.80 10.52 21.92
CA ASN A 305 4.38 11.85 21.51
C ASN A 305 2.88 12.04 21.70
N PHE A 306 2.07 11.03 21.36
CA PHE A 306 0.62 11.05 21.55
C PHE A 306 0.20 11.16 23.02
N ILE A 307 0.85 10.40 23.91
CA ILE A 307 0.65 10.48 25.36
C ILE A 307 1.03 11.87 25.85
N SER A 308 2.22 12.35 25.47
CA SER A 308 2.73 13.66 25.87
C SER A 308 1.81 14.81 25.43
N LEU A 309 1.27 14.73 24.22
CA LEU A 309 0.30 15.70 23.70
C LEU A 309 -1.02 15.64 24.45
N SER A 310 -1.51 14.45 24.78
CA SER A 310 -2.76 14.26 25.52
C SER A 310 -2.67 14.84 26.93
N ALA A 311 -1.53 14.64 27.60
CA ALA A 311 -1.25 15.26 28.89
C ALA A 311 -1.20 16.79 28.81
N LYS A 312 -0.53 17.35 27.78
CA LYS A 312 -0.39 18.81 27.61
C LYS A 312 -1.70 19.52 27.23
N ASN A 313 -2.46 18.97 26.29
CA ASN A 313 -3.59 19.67 25.68
C ASN A 313 -4.90 19.45 26.45
N GLU A 314 -5.06 18.29 27.08
CA GLU A 314 -6.34 17.86 27.64
C GLU A 314 -6.24 17.51 29.14
N ASN A 315 -5.05 17.63 29.73
CA ASN A 315 -4.76 17.27 31.12
C ASN A 315 -5.18 15.83 31.47
N ILE A 316 -5.06 14.92 30.49
CA ILE A 316 -5.39 13.51 30.65
C ILE A 316 -4.11 12.77 31.02
N ASP A 317 -4.11 12.16 32.20
CA ASP A 317 -3.08 11.22 32.60
C ASP A 317 -3.35 9.87 31.91
N MET A 318 -2.79 9.70 30.72
CA MET A 318 -2.89 8.49 29.92
C MET A 318 -1.55 7.78 29.91
N ASP A 319 -1.53 6.54 30.39
CA ASP A 319 -0.43 5.63 30.15
C ASP A 319 -0.90 4.51 29.21
N ILE A 320 -0.04 4.12 28.28
CA ILE A 320 -0.27 2.97 27.39
C ILE A 320 0.84 1.95 27.67
N PRO A 321 0.55 0.92 28.49
CA PRO A 321 1.54 -0.08 28.88
C PRO A 321 2.13 -0.83 27.69
N SER A 322 3.37 -1.32 27.83
CA SER A 322 4.10 -2.02 26.74
C SER A 322 3.33 -3.20 26.15
N THR A 323 2.57 -3.95 26.95
CA THR A 323 1.70 -5.03 26.48
C THR A 323 0.61 -4.54 25.54
N VAL A 324 -0.05 -3.42 25.87
CA VAL A 324 -1.06 -2.78 25.00
C VAL A 324 -0.40 -2.27 23.72
N ARG A 325 0.77 -1.63 23.84
CA ARG A 325 1.54 -1.17 22.69
C ARG A 325 1.89 -2.31 21.73
N ASN A 326 2.30 -3.45 22.27
CA ASN A 326 2.62 -4.65 21.49
C ASN A 326 1.39 -5.21 20.78
N ALA A 327 0.24 -5.27 21.46
CA ALA A 327 -1.02 -5.71 20.85
C ALA A 327 -1.43 -4.79 19.69
N ILE A 328 -1.36 -3.47 19.87
CA ILE A 328 -1.67 -2.49 18.82
C ILE A 328 -0.70 -2.64 17.64
N PHE A 329 0.61 -2.68 17.89
CA PHE A 329 1.59 -2.78 16.80
C PHE A 329 1.44 -4.10 16.03
N GLY A 330 1.26 -5.22 16.74
CA GLY A 330 1.10 -6.55 16.14
C GLY A 330 -0.16 -6.64 15.28
N THR A 331 -1.31 -6.18 15.78
CA THR A 331 -2.58 -6.23 15.03
C THR A 331 -2.61 -5.28 13.84
N THR A 332 -2.04 -4.09 13.97
CA THR A 332 -2.01 -3.08 12.90
C THR A 332 -0.92 -3.32 11.87
N LEU A 333 0.07 -4.17 12.18
CA LEU A 333 1.29 -4.36 11.40
C LEU A 333 1.99 -3.04 11.04
N GLY A 334 1.91 -2.04 11.94
CA GLY A 334 2.52 -0.73 11.72
C GLY A 334 1.73 0.22 10.82
N HIS A 335 0.46 -0.03 10.50
CA HIS A 335 -0.31 0.89 9.65
C HIS A 335 -0.66 2.20 10.38
N PRO A 336 -0.16 3.37 9.94
CA PRO A 336 -0.21 4.61 10.73
C PRO A 336 -1.63 5.13 10.98
N GLY A 337 -2.52 5.12 9.98
CA GLY A 337 -3.90 5.58 10.15
C GLY A 337 -4.69 4.75 11.16
N ILE A 338 -4.53 3.41 11.15
CA ILE A 338 -5.17 2.51 12.10
C ILE A 338 -4.63 2.77 13.50
N ILE A 339 -3.30 2.86 13.63
CA ILE A 339 -2.66 3.16 14.92
C ILE A 339 -3.22 4.45 15.51
N ARG A 340 -3.23 5.55 14.74
CA ARG A 340 -3.77 6.85 15.20
C ARG A 340 -5.24 6.74 15.60
N GLN A 341 -6.05 5.98 14.85
CA GLN A 341 -7.45 5.74 15.20
C GLN A 341 -7.58 4.99 16.53
N ILE A 342 -6.82 3.90 16.73
CA ILE A 342 -6.83 3.12 17.96
C ILE A 342 -6.40 3.97 19.16
N LEU A 343 -5.33 4.74 19.02
CA LEU A 343 -4.86 5.64 20.08
C LEU A 343 -5.90 6.69 20.43
N THR A 344 -6.59 7.25 19.43
CA THR A 344 -7.69 8.21 19.63
C THR A 344 -8.86 7.58 20.38
N LEU A 345 -9.24 6.35 20.03
CA LEU A 345 -10.31 5.61 20.71
C LEU A 345 -9.92 5.26 22.15
N LEU A 346 -8.69 4.79 22.39
CA LEU A 346 -8.19 4.50 23.73
C LEU A 346 -8.16 5.76 24.59
N ARG A 347 -7.70 6.88 24.05
CA ARG A 347 -7.73 8.17 24.74
C ARG A 347 -9.14 8.53 25.18
N HIS A 348 -10.12 8.40 24.27
CA HIS A 348 -11.52 8.66 24.61
C HIS A 348 -12.02 7.74 25.73
N GLN A 349 -11.68 6.46 25.72
CA GLN A 349 -12.06 5.56 26.81
C GLN A 349 -11.34 5.89 28.12
N CYS A 350 -10.08 6.32 28.08
CA CYS A 350 -9.35 6.75 29.28
C CYS A 350 -10.04 7.97 29.92
N GLN A 351 -10.55 8.91 29.12
CA GLN A 351 -11.36 10.02 29.63
C GLN A 351 -12.65 9.55 30.33
N GLN A 352 -13.19 8.39 29.94
CA GLN A 352 -14.36 7.77 30.57
C GLN A 352 -14.00 6.86 31.77
N GLY A 353 -12.74 6.90 32.22
CA GLY A 353 -12.27 6.13 33.38
C GLY A 353 -11.71 4.74 33.06
N LEU A 354 -11.45 4.42 31.78
CA LEU A 354 -10.76 3.18 31.40
C LEU A 354 -9.26 3.29 31.75
N HIS A 355 -8.82 2.57 32.78
CA HIS A 355 -7.41 2.54 33.18
C HIS A 355 -6.91 1.11 33.38
N GLY A 356 -5.60 0.93 33.18
CA GLY A 356 -4.90 -0.34 33.40
C GLY A 356 -4.89 -1.27 32.17
N THR A 357 -3.84 -2.09 32.10
CA THR A 357 -3.58 -3.01 30.99
C THR A 357 -4.76 -3.92 30.64
N PRO A 358 -5.41 -4.62 31.59
CA PRO A 358 -6.48 -5.56 31.24
C PRO A 358 -7.70 -4.87 30.65
N ALA A 359 -8.10 -3.71 31.18
CA ALA A 359 -9.25 -2.95 30.69
C ALA A 359 -9.02 -2.42 29.26
N MET A 360 -7.81 -1.92 28.99
CA MET A 360 -7.41 -1.49 27.64
C MET A 360 -7.47 -2.63 26.63
N LEU A 361 -6.92 -3.79 26.98
CA LEU A 361 -6.96 -4.96 26.09
C LEU A 361 -8.39 -5.45 25.88
N GLN A 362 -9.21 -5.53 26.94
CA GLN A 362 -10.62 -5.91 26.85
C GLN A 362 -11.41 -4.97 25.94
N TYR A 363 -11.13 -3.67 26.00
CA TYR A 363 -11.73 -2.71 25.08
C TYR A 363 -11.32 -2.97 23.63
N LEU A 364 -10.04 -3.23 23.35
CA LEU A 364 -9.54 -3.49 21.99
C LEU A 364 -10.17 -4.72 21.31
N VAL A 365 -10.70 -5.68 22.09
CA VAL A 365 -11.46 -6.82 21.55
C VAL A 365 -12.97 -6.68 21.67
N SER A 366 -13.45 -5.57 22.24
CA SER A 366 -14.87 -5.35 22.49
C SER A 366 -15.65 -5.12 21.18
N PRO A 367 -16.94 -5.50 21.13
CA PRO A 367 -17.80 -5.15 20.00
C PRO A 367 -17.89 -3.63 19.76
N GLY A 368 -17.84 -2.83 20.84
CA GLY A 368 -17.86 -1.37 20.75
C GLY A 368 -16.67 -0.81 19.98
N PHE A 369 -15.47 -1.35 20.24
CA PHE A 369 -14.27 -1.00 19.47
C PHE A 369 -14.40 -1.44 18.00
N GLN A 370 -14.85 -2.67 17.73
CA GLN A 370 -15.04 -3.15 16.36
C GLN A 370 -16.00 -2.27 15.57
N ASN A 371 -17.13 -1.87 16.17
CA ASN A 371 -18.10 -0.97 15.55
C ASN A 371 -17.50 0.42 15.27
N ALA A 372 -16.75 0.98 16.22
CA ALA A 372 -16.08 2.27 16.04
C ALA A 372 -15.02 2.22 14.92
N MET A 373 -14.35 1.08 14.76
CA MET A 373 -13.38 0.84 13.70
C MET A 373 -14.06 0.67 12.33
N GLN A 374 -15.21 0.01 12.24
CA GLN A 374 -15.92 -0.16 10.96
C GLN A 374 -16.46 1.16 10.36
N GLY A 375 -16.71 2.18 11.19
CA GLY A 375 -17.18 3.49 10.73
C GLY A 375 -16.10 4.40 10.10
N SER A 376 -14.82 4.01 10.12
CA SER A 376 -13.74 4.83 9.56
C SER A 376 -13.49 4.50 8.09
N SER A 377 -13.43 5.51 7.23
CA SER A 377 -12.98 5.37 5.82
C SER A 377 -11.55 4.82 5.69
N SER A 378 -10.74 4.92 6.75
CA SER A 378 -9.40 4.31 6.83
C SER A 378 -9.43 2.80 7.02
N LEU A 379 -10.62 2.22 7.21
CA LEU A 379 -10.85 0.83 7.65
C LEU A 379 -11.84 0.07 6.76
N SER A 380 -12.32 0.66 5.66
CA SER A 380 -13.10 -0.07 4.65
C SER A 380 -12.32 -1.28 4.08
N TRP A 381 -10.99 -1.20 4.05
CA TRP A 381 -10.11 -2.32 3.71
C TRP A 381 -9.83 -3.28 4.89
N ILE A 382 -10.00 -2.83 6.14
CA ILE A 382 -9.92 -3.71 7.33
C ILE A 382 -11.19 -4.55 7.47
N ALA A 383 -12.36 -4.05 7.06
CA ALA A 383 -13.61 -4.80 7.10
C ALA A 383 -13.54 -6.12 6.29
N THR A 384 -12.61 -6.21 5.33
CA THR A 384 -12.31 -7.43 4.57
C THR A 384 -11.11 -8.22 5.09
N ARG A 385 -10.35 -7.67 6.06
CA ARG A 385 -9.21 -8.33 6.70
C ARG A 385 -9.73 -9.32 7.75
N ARG A 386 -9.47 -10.61 7.53
CA ARG A 386 -9.66 -11.64 8.56
C ARG A 386 -8.38 -11.75 9.38
N PHE A 387 -8.46 -11.56 10.70
CA PHE A 387 -7.36 -11.83 11.62
C PHE A 387 -6.92 -13.30 11.49
N SER A 388 -5.61 -13.55 11.49
CA SER A 388 -5.12 -14.94 11.54
C SER A 388 -5.48 -15.59 12.88
N LYS A 389 -5.44 -16.93 12.94
CA LYS A 389 -5.66 -17.64 14.21
C LYS A 389 -4.61 -17.25 15.25
N ASP A 390 -3.39 -16.96 14.84
CA ASP A 390 -2.30 -16.54 15.72
C ASP A 390 -2.41 -15.08 16.17
N GLU A 391 -2.93 -14.18 15.32
CA GLU A 391 -3.26 -12.81 15.72
C GLU A 391 -4.43 -12.80 16.73
N ALA A 392 -5.46 -13.61 16.47
CA ALA A 392 -6.58 -13.79 17.40
C ALA A 392 -6.12 -14.44 18.72
N LYS A 393 -5.21 -15.41 18.65
CA LYS A 393 -4.62 -16.07 19.81
C LYS A 393 -3.69 -15.13 20.59
N SER A 394 -2.87 -14.33 19.92
CA SER A 394 -1.99 -13.35 20.59
C SER A 394 -2.81 -12.25 21.29
N LEU A 395 -3.95 -11.85 20.72
CA LEU A 395 -4.93 -11.00 21.39
C LEU A 395 -5.58 -11.70 22.58
N HIS A 396 -5.95 -12.98 22.44
CA HIS A 396 -6.55 -13.78 23.50
C HIS A 396 -5.59 -14.09 24.65
N ASP A 397 -4.33 -14.39 24.35
CA ASP A 397 -3.24 -14.67 25.31
C ASP A 397 -2.78 -13.39 26.02
N ALA A 398 -3.01 -12.21 25.44
CA ALA A 398 -2.78 -10.94 26.13
C ALA A 398 -3.91 -10.57 27.11
N LEU A 399 -5.12 -11.14 26.92
CA LEU A 399 -6.33 -10.86 27.71
C LEU A 399 -6.50 -11.75 28.94
N ASN A 400 -5.81 -12.89 28.98
CA ASN A 400 -5.80 -13.85 30.08
C ASN A 400 -4.40 -13.95 30.68
#